data_AF-A0A2D4PTR8-F1
#
_entry.id   AF-A0A2D4PTR8-F1
#
_cell.length_a   1.000
_cell.length_b   1.000
_cell.length_c   1.000
_cell.angle_alpha   90.00
_cell.angle_beta   90.00
_cell.angle_gamma   90.00
#
_symmetry.space_group_name_H-M   'P 1'
#
loop_
_entity.id
_entity.type
_entity.pdbx_description
1 polymer ?
#
loop_
_entity_poly.entity_id
_entity_poly.type
_entity_poly.pdbx_seq_one_letter_code
_entity_poly.pdbx_strand_id
1 'polypeptide(L)'
;GGNQDISKTISDALKDFGKYVKSEDLISKDSETDIEKLNTLYECYQTLLDLQLLESTDKERLDKLEHLENTLKDYSSSKSYQLTKEMRETWYSADEQRKKEEYMTLFQTLDADFGDFTNDFNKMYLKMVKKTCLCLLNWSWGSINNFLYHCSDVEFPELTNNDIISLIDAGLTINTAYPSVL
;
A
#
# COMPACT_ATOMS: atom_id res chain seq x y z
N GLY A 1 -10.44 -15.32 6.43
CA GLY A 1 -9.21 -15.10 7.21
C GLY A 1 -8.01 -14.77 6.34
N GLY A 2 -7.70 -15.59 5.32
CA GLY A 2 -6.42 -15.51 4.60
C GLY A 2 -6.05 -14.17 3.94
N ASN A 3 -7.00 -13.48 3.29
CA ASN A 3 -6.67 -12.24 2.57
C ASN A 3 -6.21 -11.12 3.50
N GLN A 4 -6.82 -11.00 4.69
CA GLN A 4 -6.45 -9.99 5.69
C GLN A 4 -5.06 -10.25 6.27
N ASP A 5 -4.73 -11.51 6.56
CA ASP A 5 -3.41 -11.90 7.08
C ASP A 5 -2.31 -11.65 6.05
N ILE A 6 -2.58 -11.90 4.77
CA ILE A 6 -1.63 -11.62 3.69
C ILE A 6 -1.46 -10.10 3.49
N SER A 7 -2.55 -9.34 3.42
CA SER A 7 -2.49 -7.87 3.34
C SER A 7 -1.69 -7.27 4.50
N LYS A 8 -1.89 -7.79 5.72
CA LYS A 8 -1.13 -7.38 6.90
C LYS A 8 0.35 -7.73 6.78
N THR A 9 0.67 -8.95 6.33
CA THR A 9 2.06 -9.38 6.10
C THR A 9 2.77 -8.47 5.09
N ILE A 10 2.08 -8.07 4.03
CA ILE A 10 2.61 -7.16 3.01
C ILE A 10 2.81 -5.75 3.59
N SER A 11 1.84 -5.22 4.33
CA SER A 11 1.98 -3.94 5.04
C SER A 11 3.17 -3.94 6.01
N ASP A 12 3.32 -4.99 6.81
CA ASP A 12 4.40 -5.12 7.79
C ASP A 12 5.78 -5.22 7.10
N ALA A 13 5.88 -6.02 6.03
CA ALA A 13 7.11 -6.11 5.24
C ALA A 13 7.51 -4.77 4.62
N LEU A 14 6.53 -3.98 4.14
CA LEU A 14 6.79 -2.66 3.60
C LEU A 14 7.27 -1.70 4.68
N LYS A 15 6.66 -1.72 5.87
CA LYS A 15 7.08 -0.92 7.04
C LYS A 15 8.53 -1.22 7.43
N ASP A 16 8.91 -2.49 7.45
CA ASP A 16 10.26 -2.90 7.78
C ASP A 16 11.28 -2.47 6.71
N PHE A 17 10.91 -2.53 5.43
CA PHE A 17 11.72 -2.00 4.34
C PHE A 17 12.01 -0.50 4.51
N GLY A 18 11.02 0.30 4.93
CA GLY A 18 11.23 1.72 5.22
C GLY A 18 12.12 1.99 6.43
N LYS A 19 12.05 1.14 7.47
CA LYS A 19 12.94 1.26 8.64
C LYS A 19 14.40 0.94 8.29
N TYR A 20 14.63 -0.09 7.48
CA TYR A 20 15.96 -0.48 7.02
C TYR A 20 16.66 0.67 6.30
N VAL A 21 15.92 1.35 5.43
CA VAL A 21 16.42 2.47 4.64
C VAL A 21 16.74 3.70 5.49
N LYS A 22 16.02 3.93 6.60
CA LYS A 22 16.38 4.95 7.60
C LYS A 22 17.69 4.66 8.34
N SER A 23 18.20 3.42 8.31
CA SER A 23 19.37 2.98 9.09
C SER A 23 20.68 2.90 8.30
N GLU A 24 20.64 2.75 6.97
CA GLU A 24 21.83 2.76 6.10
C GLU A 24 21.99 4.11 5.38
N ASP A 25 23.06 4.85 5.71
CA ASP A 25 23.75 5.91 4.95
C ASP A 25 22.96 6.97 4.14
N LEU A 26 21.64 7.09 4.29
CA LEU A 26 20.84 8.16 3.67
C LEU A 26 21.15 9.57 4.21
N ILE A 27 21.75 9.64 5.39
CA ILE A 27 21.82 10.89 6.17
C ILE A 27 23.06 11.72 5.79
N SER A 28 24.02 11.17 5.05
CA SER A 28 25.34 11.80 4.93
C SER A 28 25.42 12.98 3.95
N LYS A 29 24.42 13.22 3.09
CA LYS A 29 24.47 14.27 2.03
C LYS A 29 23.18 15.04 1.75
N ASP A 30 22.04 14.65 2.33
CA ASP A 30 20.76 15.29 2.03
C ASP A 30 20.48 16.49 2.93
N SER A 31 19.72 17.46 2.41
CA SER A 31 19.25 18.59 3.21
C SER A 31 18.20 18.10 4.22
N GLU A 32 18.14 18.74 5.40
CA GLU A 32 17.14 18.44 6.44
C GLU A 32 15.70 18.49 5.88
N THR A 33 15.44 19.40 4.95
CA THR A 33 14.17 19.53 4.23
C THR A 33 13.85 18.33 3.32
N ASP A 34 14.85 17.74 2.65
CA ASP A 34 14.62 16.58 1.78
C ASP A 34 14.36 15.31 2.61
N ILE A 35 15.01 15.17 3.76
CA ILE A 35 14.78 14.06 4.69
C ILE A 35 13.35 14.12 5.24
N GLU A 36 12.88 15.30 5.63
CA GLU A 36 11.52 15.52 6.12
C GLU A 36 10.48 15.18 5.04
N LYS A 37 10.65 15.72 3.82
CA LYS A 37 9.78 15.39 2.67
C LYS A 37 9.72 13.89 2.38
N LEU A 38 10.87 13.21 2.38
CA LEU A 38 10.95 11.78 2.12
C LEU A 38 10.21 10.96 3.19
N ASN A 39 10.35 11.35 4.46
CA ASN A 39 9.65 10.71 5.57
C ASN A 39 8.14 10.91 5.46
N THR A 40 7.67 12.13 5.21
CA THR A 40 6.26 12.46 5.01
C THR A 40 5.68 11.66 3.86
N LEU A 41 6.34 11.64 2.70
CA LEU A 41 5.89 10.91 1.52
C LEU A 41 5.75 9.41 1.79
N TYR A 42 6.74 8.83 2.49
CA TYR A 42 6.71 7.42 2.85
C TYR A 42 5.57 7.10 3.84
N GLU A 43 5.35 7.94 4.86
CA GLU A 43 4.23 7.79 5.80
C GLU A 43 2.87 7.86 5.10
N CYS A 44 2.71 8.79 4.16
CA CYS A 44 1.51 8.89 3.34
C CYS A 44 1.30 7.63 2.47
N TYR A 45 2.35 7.11 1.83
CA TYR A 45 2.26 5.87 1.06
C TYR A 45 1.88 4.67 1.91
N GLN A 46 2.45 4.53 3.11
CA GLN A 46 2.09 3.46 4.04
C GLN A 46 0.61 3.55 4.43
N THR A 47 0.13 4.75 4.78
CA THR A 47 -1.25 4.95 5.18
C THR A 47 -2.23 4.67 4.04
N LEU A 48 -1.90 5.08 2.81
CA LEU A 48 -2.67 4.77 1.60
C LEU A 48 -2.76 3.28 1.31
N LEU A 49 -1.64 2.56 1.43
CA LEU A 49 -1.62 1.12 1.24
C LEU A 49 -2.43 0.40 2.31
N ASP A 50 -2.34 0.83 3.57
CA ASP A 50 -3.17 0.29 4.64
C ASP A 50 -4.66 0.53 4.38
N LEU A 51 -5.04 1.71 3.90
CA LEU A 51 -6.42 2.06 3.55
C LEU A 51 -7.01 1.15 2.48
N GLN A 52 -6.19 0.72 1.53
CA GLN A 52 -6.62 -0.14 0.43
C GLN A 52 -6.52 -1.64 0.73
N LEU A 53 -5.42 -2.08 1.36
CA LEU A 53 -5.11 -3.50 1.52
C LEU A 53 -5.82 -4.12 2.72
N LEU A 54 -6.07 -3.35 3.78
CA LEU A 54 -6.68 -3.87 5.00
C LEU A 54 -8.20 -3.69 4.97
N GLU A 55 -8.90 -4.81 5.10
CA GLU A 55 -10.31 -4.78 5.49
C GLU A 55 -10.42 -4.04 6.82
N SER A 56 -11.15 -2.94 6.78
CA SER A 56 -11.27 -1.97 7.85
C SER A 56 -12.69 -1.42 7.83
N THR A 57 -13.19 -1.11 9.02
CA THR A 57 -14.48 -0.43 9.15
C THR A 57 -14.41 0.98 8.55
N ASP A 58 -15.54 1.54 8.13
CA ASP A 58 -15.57 2.93 7.64
C ASP A 58 -14.99 3.92 8.65
N LYS A 59 -15.17 3.65 9.94
CA LYS A 59 -14.57 4.45 11.02
C LYS A 59 -13.04 4.39 11.00
N GLU A 60 -12.46 3.20 10.94
CA GLU A 60 -10.99 3.02 10.89
C GLU A 60 -10.38 3.65 9.63
N ARG A 61 -11.10 3.59 8.50
CA ARG A 61 -10.69 4.25 7.25
C ARG A 61 -10.71 5.77 7.39
N LEU A 62 -11.73 6.33 8.02
CA LEU A 62 -11.78 7.76 8.31
C LEU A 62 -10.70 8.20 9.29
N ASP A 63 -10.42 7.42 10.33
CA ASP A 63 -9.34 7.69 11.29
C ASP A 63 -7.97 7.72 10.56
N LYS A 64 -7.74 6.84 9.58
CA LYS A 64 -6.54 6.84 8.73
C LYS A 64 -6.49 8.03 7.76
N LEU A 65 -7.62 8.46 7.20
CA LEU A 65 -7.67 9.68 6.37
C LEU A 65 -7.40 10.94 7.20
N GLU A 66 -7.91 11.00 8.43
CA GLU A 66 -7.62 12.08 9.37
C GLU A 66 -6.14 12.07 9.80
N HIS A 67 -5.55 10.89 9.98
CA HIS A 67 -4.11 10.78 10.18
C HIS A 67 -3.34 11.36 8.98
N LEU A 68 -3.72 11.00 7.75
CA LEU A 68 -3.06 11.51 6.55
C LEU A 68 -3.23 13.04 6.39
N GLU A 69 -4.41 13.58 6.71
CA GLU A 69 -4.66 15.02 6.73
C GLU A 69 -3.75 15.72 7.75
N ASN A 70 -3.58 15.13 8.93
CA ASN A 70 -2.70 15.67 9.97
C ASN A 70 -1.22 15.60 9.59
N THR A 71 -0.77 14.51 8.96
CA THR A 71 0.61 14.37 8.45
C THR A 71 0.93 15.41 7.37
N LEU A 72 -0.07 15.80 6.57
CA LEU A 72 0.07 16.82 5.52
C LEU A 72 -0.25 18.25 5.99
N LYS A 73 -0.55 18.47 7.27
CA LYS A 73 -1.05 19.76 7.79
C LYS A 73 -0.08 20.91 7.58
N ASP A 74 1.22 20.67 7.71
CA ASP A 74 2.26 21.66 7.49
C ASP A 74 2.43 22.02 6.00
N TYR A 75 1.79 21.25 5.12
CA TYR A 75 1.72 21.45 3.67
C TYR A 75 0.28 21.78 3.23
N SER A 76 -0.42 22.63 3.97
CA SER A 76 -1.84 22.96 3.72
C SER A 76 -2.12 23.58 2.33
N SER A 77 -1.09 24.12 1.67
CA SER A 77 -1.17 24.64 0.30
C SER A 77 -0.96 23.58 -0.78
N SER A 78 -0.55 22.36 -0.40
CA SER A 78 -0.35 21.24 -1.33
C SER A 78 -1.68 20.73 -1.88
N LYS A 79 -1.64 20.19 -3.09
CA LYS A 79 -2.83 19.58 -3.71
C LYS A 79 -3.20 18.29 -2.98
N SER A 80 -2.20 17.57 -2.48
CA SER A 80 -2.35 16.33 -1.71
C SER A 80 -3.17 16.57 -0.44
N TYR A 81 -2.89 17.65 0.29
CA TYR A 81 -3.66 18.03 1.48
C TYR A 81 -5.13 18.32 1.13
N GLN A 82 -5.37 19.12 0.10
CA GLN A 82 -6.73 19.47 -0.34
C GLN A 82 -7.52 18.24 -0.75
N LEU A 83 -6.92 17.36 -1.55
CA LEU A 83 -7.55 16.13 -2.01
C LEU A 83 -7.85 15.18 -0.84
N THR A 84 -6.94 15.06 0.13
CA THR A 84 -7.17 14.25 1.34
C THR A 84 -8.37 14.73 2.12
N LYS A 85 -8.48 16.06 2.30
CA LYS A 85 -9.60 16.68 2.98
C LYS A 85 -10.92 16.44 2.22
N GLU A 86 -10.91 16.60 0.90
CA GLU A 86 -12.08 16.32 0.05
C GLU A 86 -12.53 14.85 0.17
N MET A 87 -11.59 13.89 0.11
CA MET A 87 -11.88 12.47 0.29
C MET A 87 -12.51 12.16 1.65
N ARG A 88 -12.04 12.82 2.72
CA ARG A 88 -12.62 12.68 4.07
C ARG A 88 -14.04 13.22 4.14
N GLU A 89 -14.30 14.38 3.52
CA GLU A 89 -15.63 15.00 3.49
C GLU A 89 -16.64 14.21 2.66
N THR A 90 -16.22 13.59 1.56
CA THR A 90 -17.10 12.85 0.65
C THR A 90 -17.16 11.34 0.95
N TRP A 91 -16.41 10.85 1.94
CA TRP A 91 -16.20 9.42 2.23
C TRP A 91 -17.47 8.57 2.23
N TYR A 92 -18.50 9.01 2.95
CA TYR A 92 -19.76 8.27 3.08
C TYR A 92 -20.65 8.31 1.83
N SER A 93 -20.41 9.28 0.95
CA SER A 93 -21.17 9.46 -0.29
C SER A 93 -20.52 8.80 -1.51
N ALA A 94 -19.23 8.49 -1.42
CA ALA A 94 -18.47 7.84 -2.48
C ALA A 94 -18.69 6.32 -2.49
N ASP A 95 -18.87 5.76 -3.67
CA ASP A 95 -18.84 4.30 -3.86
C ASP A 95 -17.39 3.75 -3.83
N GLU A 96 -17.24 2.43 -3.74
CA GLU A 96 -15.93 1.76 -3.66
C GLU A 96 -15.06 1.99 -4.91
N GLN A 97 -15.66 2.13 -6.10
CA GLN A 97 -14.91 2.39 -7.32
C GLN A 97 -14.31 3.80 -7.29
N ARG A 98 -15.12 4.78 -6.91
CA ARG A 98 -14.69 6.17 -6.74
C ARG A 98 -13.61 6.29 -5.66
N LYS A 99 -13.77 5.61 -4.51
CA LYS A 99 -12.75 5.57 -3.45
C LYS A 99 -11.41 5.05 -3.97
N LYS A 100 -11.43 3.98 -4.78
CA LYS A 100 -10.22 3.42 -5.40
C LYS A 100 -9.55 4.40 -6.36
N GLU A 101 -10.33 5.11 -7.19
CA GLU A 101 -9.83 6.14 -8.09
C GLU A 101 -9.24 7.33 -7.33
N GLU A 102 -9.86 7.73 -6.22
CA GLU A 102 -9.39 8.80 -5.35
C GLU A 102 -8.06 8.41 -4.66
N TYR A 103 -7.89 7.17 -4.18
CA TYR A 103 -6.60 6.69 -3.66
C TYR A 103 -5.49 6.77 -4.70
N MET A 104 -5.77 6.37 -5.94
CA MET A 104 -4.82 6.44 -7.05
C MET A 104 -4.45 7.88 -7.39
N THR A 105 -5.44 8.77 -7.41
CA THR A 105 -5.25 10.19 -7.67
C THR A 105 -4.43 10.84 -6.56
N LEU A 106 -4.70 10.50 -5.30
CA LEU A 106 -3.97 11.00 -4.14
C LEU A 106 -2.52 10.51 -4.17
N PHE A 107 -2.28 9.25 -4.50
CA PHE A 107 -0.92 8.72 -4.66
C PHE A 107 -0.10 9.49 -5.71
N GLN A 108 -0.70 9.77 -6.88
CA GLN A 108 -0.04 10.55 -7.93
C GLN A 108 0.19 12.01 -7.53
N THR A 109 -0.75 12.59 -6.77
CA THR A 109 -0.65 13.97 -6.30
C THR A 109 0.46 14.12 -5.26
N LEU A 110 0.60 13.15 -4.35
CA LEU A 110 1.70 13.08 -3.38
C LEU A 110 3.06 13.02 -4.05
N ASP A 111 3.19 12.19 -5.10
CA ASP A 111 4.42 12.12 -5.89
C ASP A 111 4.73 13.44 -6.60
N ALA A 112 3.72 14.15 -7.09
CA ALA A 112 3.91 15.45 -7.72
C ALA A 112 4.29 16.56 -6.73
N ASP A 113 3.72 16.54 -5.52
CA ASP A 113 3.97 17.55 -4.49
C ASP A 113 5.31 17.33 -3.76
N PHE A 114 5.73 16.07 -3.59
CA PHE A 114 6.87 15.71 -2.73
C PHE A 114 7.96 14.88 -3.40
N GLY A 115 7.77 14.38 -4.63
CA GLY A 115 8.67 13.42 -5.28
C GLY A 115 9.90 13.99 -5.98
N ASP A 116 10.06 15.32 -6.01
CA ASP A 116 11.23 15.97 -6.63
C ASP A 116 12.41 16.03 -5.66
N PHE A 117 13.27 15.00 -5.74
CA PHE A 117 14.51 14.90 -4.97
C PHE A 117 15.72 15.16 -5.86
N THR A 118 16.75 15.81 -5.32
CA THR A 118 17.98 16.11 -6.07
C THR A 118 18.97 14.95 -6.07
N ASN A 119 19.03 14.18 -4.98
CA ASN A 119 19.93 13.03 -4.80
C ASN A 119 19.52 11.82 -5.65
N ASP A 120 20.47 11.27 -6.41
CA ASP A 120 20.24 10.15 -7.33
C ASP A 120 19.87 8.84 -6.63
N PHE A 121 20.37 8.59 -5.41
CA PHE A 121 19.95 7.46 -4.60
C PHE A 121 18.47 7.58 -4.22
N ASN A 122 18.05 8.75 -3.71
CA ASN A 122 16.66 9.00 -3.33
C ASN A 122 15.72 8.89 -4.53
N LYS A 123 16.13 9.39 -5.70
CA LYS A 123 15.36 9.19 -6.95
C LYS A 123 15.20 7.71 -7.29
N MET A 124 16.29 6.93 -7.24
CA MET A 124 16.23 5.50 -7.54
C MET A 124 15.34 4.75 -6.55
N TYR A 125 15.53 5.03 -5.27
CA TYR A 125 14.78 4.43 -4.18
C TYR A 125 13.30 4.77 -4.27
N LEU A 126 12.96 6.06 -4.41
CA LEU A 126 11.58 6.50 -4.58
C LEU A 126 10.94 5.88 -5.81
N LYS A 127 11.67 5.78 -6.93
CA LYS A 127 11.16 5.11 -8.13
C LYS A 127 10.83 3.64 -7.89
N MET A 128 11.62 2.94 -7.09
CA MET A 128 11.34 1.56 -6.69
C MET A 128 10.10 1.49 -5.80
N VAL A 129 10.06 2.26 -4.71
CA VAL A 129 8.92 2.32 -3.78
C VAL A 129 7.63 2.68 -4.52
N LYS A 130 7.69 3.69 -5.38
CA LYS A 130 6.57 4.17 -6.18
C LYS A 130 5.98 3.07 -7.05
N LYS A 131 6.84 2.35 -7.79
CA LYS A 131 6.39 1.23 -8.64
C LYS A 131 5.75 0.13 -7.81
N THR A 132 6.36 -0.24 -6.68
CA THR A 132 5.80 -1.25 -5.78
C THR A 132 4.44 -0.82 -5.24
N CYS A 133 4.30 0.41 -4.75
CA CYS A 133 3.03 0.93 -4.26
C CYS A 133 1.96 0.96 -5.36
N LEU A 134 2.30 1.42 -6.57
CA LEU A 134 1.37 1.40 -7.71
C LEU A 134 0.90 0.00 -8.08
N CYS A 135 1.79 -1.00 -8.03
CA CYS A 135 1.41 -2.39 -8.25
C CYS A 135 0.41 -2.85 -7.18
N LEU A 136 0.68 -2.57 -5.90
CA LEU A 136 -0.19 -2.94 -4.79
C LEU A 136 -1.55 -2.22 -4.82
N LEU A 137 -1.57 -0.92 -5.17
CA LEU A 137 -2.81 -0.13 -5.30
C LEU A 137 -3.65 -0.54 -6.53
N ASN A 138 -3.06 -1.15 -7.55
CA ASN A 138 -3.84 -1.70 -8.66
C ASN A 138 -4.19 -3.17 -8.47
N TRP A 139 -3.56 -3.83 -7.51
CA TRP A 139 -3.71 -5.26 -7.34
C TRP A 139 -5.12 -5.62 -6.86
N SER A 140 -5.68 -6.60 -7.56
CA SER A 140 -6.89 -7.32 -7.22
C SER A 140 -6.57 -8.79 -7.03
N TRP A 141 -7.14 -9.42 -6.01
CA TRP A 141 -7.12 -10.87 -5.87
C TRP A 141 -7.70 -11.53 -7.12
N GLY A 142 -6.99 -12.53 -7.65
CA GLY A 142 -7.62 -13.47 -8.57
C GLY A 142 -8.58 -14.34 -7.77
N SER A 143 -9.72 -14.72 -8.33
CA SER A 143 -10.61 -15.71 -7.70
C SER A 143 -10.93 -16.81 -8.71
N ILE A 144 -10.93 -18.05 -8.23
CA ILE A 144 -11.29 -19.21 -9.04
C ILE A 144 -12.05 -20.22 -8.17
N ASN A 145 -12.91 -21.01 -8.79
CA ASN A 145 -13.56 -22.14 -8.15
C ASN A 145 -12.52 -23.11 -7.61
N ASN A 146 -12.72 -23.55 -6.37
CA ASN A 146 -11.83 -24.47 -5.70
C ASN A 146 -12.11 -25.91 -6.14
N PHE A 147 -11.18 -26.50 -6.89
CA PHE A 147 -11.28 -27.89 -7.33
C PHE A 147 -11.13 -28.90 -6.17
N LEU A 148 -10.64 -28.46 -5.00
CA LEU A 148 -10.52 -29.28 -3.79
C LEU A 148 -11.73 -29.17 -2.86
N TYR A 149 -12.75 -28.39 -3.24
CA TYR A 149 -13.94 -28.20 -2.41
C TYR A 149 -14.61 -29.54 -2.08
N HIS A 150 -14.79 -29.81 -0.78
CA HIS A 150 -15.30 -31.09 -0.26
C HIS A 150 -14.53 -32.36 -0.70
N CYS A 151 -13.25 -32.24 -1.06
CA CYS A 151 -12.41 -33.41 -1.31
C CYS A 151 -12.10 -34.12 0.02
N SER A 152 -12.63 -35.33 0.21
CA SER A 152 -12.44 -36.14 1.43
C SER A 152 -11.02 -36.69 1.59
N ASP A 153 -10.25 -36.73 0.50
CA ASP A 153 -8.93 -37.34 0.46
C ASP A 153 -7.81 -36.35 0.87
N VAL A 154 -8.16 -35.08 1.13
CA VAL A 154 -7.24 -34.02 1.52
C VAL A 154 -7.47 -33.65 2.98
N GLU A 155 -6.49 -33.93 3.84
CA GLU A 155 -6.54 -33.65 5.29
C GLU A 155 -6.24 -32.19 5.66
N PHE A 156 -6.51 -31.23 4.76
CA PHE A 156 -6.26 -29.80 4.97
C PHE A 156 -7.57 -29.02 4.84
N PRO A 157 -8.34 -28.88 5.94
CA PRO A 157 -9.64 -28.20 5.94
C PRO A 157 -9.58 -26.79 5.35
N GLU A 158 -8.45 -26.09 5.51
CA GLU A 158 -8.21 -24.75 4.97
C GLU A 158 -8.32 -24.72 3.43
N LEU A 159 -7.96 -25.83 2.77
CA LEU A 159 -8.01 -25.99 1.32
C LEU A 159 -9.30 -26.63 0.82
N THR A 160 -10.09 -27.30 1.66
CA THR A 160 -11.28 -28.06 1.23
C THR A 160 -12.61 -27.41 1.63
N ASN A 161 -12.60 -26.47 2.58
CA ASN A 161 -13.81 -25.89 3.16
C ASN A 161 -14.40 -24.71 2.36
N ASN A 162 -13.62 -24.08 1.49
CA ASN A 162 -14.06 -22.92 0.72
C ASN A 162 -14.33 -23.31 -0.74
N ASP A 163 -15.44 -22.87 -1.30
CA ASP A 163 -15.84 -23.12 -2.70
C ASP A 163 -15.06 -22.24 -3.69
N ILE A 164 -14.53 -21.10 -3.23
CA ILE A 164 -13.69 -20.17 -3.98
C ILE A 164 -12.35 -20.01 -3.26
N ILE A 165 -11.25 -20.03 -4.03
CA ILE A 165 -9.91 -19.67 -3.55
C ILE A 165 -9.46 -18.34 -4.14
N SER A 166 -8.74 -17.56 -3.33
CA SER A 166 -8.07 -16.33 -3.76
C SER A 166 -6.64 -16.65 -4.22
N LEU A 167 -6.25 -16.11 -5.37
CA LEU A 167 -4.92 -16.24 -5.95
C LEU A 167 -4.16 -14.92 -5.80
N ILE A 168 -2.91 -15.04 -5.37
CA ILE A 168 -1.94 -13.96 -5.22
C ILE A 168 -0.88 -14.05 -6.32
N ASP A 169 -0.36 -12.90 -6.74
CA ASP A 169 0.82 -12.86 -7.60
C ASP A 169 2.03 -13.46 -6.84
N ALA A 170 2.62 -14.51 -7.40
CA ALA A 170 3.77 -15.20 -6.79
C ALA A 170 4.97 -14.26 -6.58
N GLY A 171 5.14 -13.23 -7.43
CA GLY A 171 6.20 -12.24 -7.35
C GLY A 171 6.19 -11.41 -6.06
N LEU A 172 5.09 -11.41 -5.32
CA LEU A 172 4.99 -10.77 -4.01
C LEU A 172 5.60 -11.59 -2.88
N THR A 173 5.74 -12.91 -3.08
CA THR A 173 6.41 -13.80 -2.12
C THR A 173 7.81 -14.15 -2.61
N ILE A 174 7.92 -14.62 -3.85
CA ILE A 174 9.18 -15.03 -4.48
C ILE A 174 9.15 -14.57 -5.93
N ASN A 175 10.02 -13.62 -6.29
CA ASN A 175 10.18 -13.18 -7.68
C ASN A 175 10.99 -14.18 -8.52
N THR A 176 10.65 -15.46 -8.42
CA THR A 176 11.30 -16.55 -9.16
C THR A 176 10.30 -17.66 -9.44
N ALA A 177 10.53 -18.41 -10.52
CA ALA A 177 9.75 -19.59 -10.87
C ALA A 177 10.24 -20.89 -10.19
N TYR A 178 11.11 -20.80 -9.16
CA TYR A 178 11.72 -21.98 -8.53
C TYR A 178 10.71 -23.05 -8.08
N PRO A 179 9.54 -22.72 -7.49
CA PRO A 179 8.59 -23.74 -7.04
C PRO A 179 8.09 -24.69 -8.13
N SER A 180 8.12 -24.29 -9.40
CA SER A 180 7.64 -25.13 -10.52
C SER A 180 8.71 -26.03 -11.12
N VAL A 181 9.98 -25.82 -10.77
CA VAL A 181 11.15 -26.51 -11.35
C VAL A 181 11.81 -27.44 -10.32
N LEU A 182 11.35 -27.40 -9.06
CA LEU A 182 11.78 -28.26 -7.95
C LEU A 182 10.78 -29.40 -7.75
#